data_AF-A0A482XHE0-F1
#
_entry.id   AF-A0A482XHE0-F1
#
_cell.length_a   1.000
_cell.length_b   1.000
_cell.length_c   1.000
_cell.angle_alpha   90.00
_cell.angle_beta   90.00
_cell.angle_gamma   90.00
#
_symmetry.space_group_name_H-M   'P 1'
#
loop_
_entity.id
_entity.type
_entity.pdbx_description
1 polymer ?
#
loop_
_entity_poly.entity_id
_entity_poly.type
_entity_poly.pdbx_seq_one_letter_code
_entity_poly.pdbx_strand_id
1 'polypeptide(L)'
;MVEEQKRRLENEFHRLLDDLDKSHLRKLQYDMHMCAAQCCQTKDGTMEQVHQCMKNCNIPVDNAQTVVQNEVSSIQTRLERCIMQCNDDVRDDMSPNPTSAEMTKYNQKFESCASKCFDNVLLNIPKLANKITQKLKDAY
;
A
#
# COMPACT_ATOMS: atom_id res chain seq x y z
N MET A 1 -9.14 14.74 15.38
CA MET A 1 -7.66 14.80 15.28
C MET A 1 -7.11 13.59 14.53
N VAL A 2 -7.53 12.38 14.87
CA VAL A 2 -7.17 11.14 14.15
C VAL A 2 -7.63 11.13 12.68
N GLU A 3 -8.84 11.63 12.39
CA GLU A 3 -9.36 11.67 11.01
C GLU A 3 -8.50 12.53 10.07
N GLU A 4 -7.95 13.65 10.56
CA GLU A 4 -7.06 14.48 9.75
C GLU A 4 -5.73 13.77 9.47
N GLN A 5 -5.19 13.04 10.46
CA GLN A 5 -3.98 12.23 10.26
C GLN A 5 -4.21 11.09 9.26
N LYS A 6 -5.39 10.46 9.29
CA LYS A 6 -5.80 9.47 8.30
C LYS A 6 -5.83 10.08 6.90
N ARG A 7 -6.46 11.24 6.72
CA ARG A 7 -6.50 11.95 5.43
C ARG A 7 -5.11 12.33 4.93
N ARG A 8 -4.23 12.80 5.81
CA ARG A 8 -2.83 13.07 5.47
C ARG A 8 -2.11 11.81 4.98
N LEU A 9 -2.30 10.71 5.69
CA LEU A 9 -1.72 9.41 5.31
C LEU A 9 -2.23 8.93 3.96
N GLU A 10 -3.52 9.00 3.71
CA GLU A 10 -4.12 8.66 2.41
C GLU A 10 -3.52 9.50 1.27
N ASN A 11 -3.35 10.81 1.47
CA ASN A 11 -2.73 11.68 0.49
C ASN A 11 -1.27 11.30 0.19
N GLU A 12 -0.48 10.96 1.21
CA GLU A 12 0.90 10.53 1.02
C GLU A 12 1.00 9.19 0.30
N PHE A 13 0.09 8.25 0.56
CA PHE A 13 0.01 7.02 -0.24
C PHE A 13 -0.35 7.28 -1.70
N HIS A 14 -1.31 8.18 -1.96
CA HIS A 14 -1.65 8.54 -3.34
C HIS A 14 -0.46 9.16 -4.08
N ARG A 15 0.28 10.06 -3.42
CA ARG A 15 1.52 10.65 -3.99
C ARG A 15 2.55 9.59 -4.30
N LEU A 16 2.80 8.67 -3.36
CA LEU A 16 3.72 7.56 -3.56
C LEU A 16 3.32 6.70 -4.78
N LEU A 17 2.04 6.37 -4.92
CA LEU A 17 1.56 5.57 -6.05
C LEU A 17 1.68 6.32 -7.39
N ASP A 18 1.39 7.62 -7.41
CA ASP A 18 1.54 8.47 -8.59
C ASP A 18 3.01 8.61 -9.02
N ASP A 19 3.93 8.73 -8.06
CA ASP A 19 5.37 8.76 -8.33
C ASP A 19 5.88 7.41 -8.84
N LEU A 20 5.42 6.29 -8.27
CA LEU A 20 5.74 4.96 -8.77
C LEU A 20 5.20 4.72 -10.19
N ASP A 21 3.99 5.19 -10.48
CA ASP A 21 3.41 5.11 -11.82
C ASP A 21 4.28 5.83 -12.84
N LYS A 22 4.58 7.11 -12.60
CA LYS A 22 5.38 7.95 -13.51
C LYS A 22 6.79 7.40 -13.72
N SER A 23 7.39 6.85 -12.67
CA SER A 23 8.80 6.44 -12.71
C SER A 23 9.03 5.02 -13.22
N HIS A 24 8.12 4.07 -12.97
CA HIS A 24 8.34 2.66 -13.30
C HIS A 24 7.11 2.00 -13.94
N LEU A 25 5.92 2.07 -13.32
CA LEU A 25 4.79 1.22 -13.72
C LEU A 25 4.28 1.54 -15.12
N ARG A 26 4.23 2.82 -15.50
CA ARG A 26 3.74 3.23 -16.82
C ARG A 26 4.62 2.70 -17.95
N LYS A 27 5.95 2.62 -17.75
CA LYS A 27 6.86 2.04 -18.73
C LYS A 27 6.63 0.53 -18.88
N LEU A 28 6.41 -0.17 -17.77
CA LEU A 28 6.08 -1.60 -17.79
C LEU A 28 4.78 -1.88 -18.55
N GLN A 29 3.75 -1.07 -18.30
CA GLN A 29 2.48 -1.17 -19.04
C GLN A 29 2.68 -0.92 -20.54
N TYR A 30 3.48 0.08 -20.91
CA TYR A 30 3.82 0.34 -22.30
C TYR A 30 4.50 -0.87 -22.96
N ASP A 31 5.50 -1.46 -22.31
CA ASP A 31 6.24 -2.62 -22.83
C ASP A 31 5.34 -3.85 -22.96
N MET A 32 4.49 -4.10 -21.95
CA MET A 32 3.48 -5.16 -21.98
C MET A 32 2.55 -4.99 -23.19
N HIS A 33 1.99 -3.80 -23.40
CA HIS A 33 1.09 -3.54 -24.53
C HIS A 33 1.80 -3.69 -25.87
N MET A 34 3.07 -3.29 -25.97
CA MET A 34 3.83 -3.45 -27.20
C MET A 34 4.19 -4.90 -27.50
N CYS A 35 4.57 -5.67 -26.49
CA CYS A 35 4.74 -7.11 -26.58
C CYS A 35 3.44 -7.80 -27.04
N ALA A 36 2.31 -7.46 -26.43
CA ALA A 36 1.02 -8.04 -26.80
C ALA A 36 0.63 -7.70 -28.24
N ALA A 37 0.87 -6.47 -28.69
CA ALA A 37 0.64 -6.06 -30.07
C ALA A 37 1.48 -6.88 -31.06
N GLN A 38 2.74 -7.17 -30.74
CA GLN A 38 3.60 -8.04 -31.55
C GLN A 38 3.09 -9.48 -31.59
N CYS A 39 2.61 -10.02 -30.46
CA CYS A 39 1.97 -11.34 -30.44
C CYS A 39 0.79 -11.40 -31.43
N CYS A 40 -0.06 -10.36 -31.46
CA CYS A 40 -1.22 -10.29 -32.36
C CYS A 40 -0.87 -10.10 -33.85
N GLN A 41 0.34 -9.63 -34.17
CA GLN A 41 0.79 -9.51 -35.57
C GLN A 41 1.17 -10.86 -36.18
N THR A 42 1.41 -11.87 -35.34
CA THR A 42 1.78 -13.22 -35.79
C THR A 42 0.59 -13.87 -36.50
N LYS A 43 0.68 -13.99 -37.83
CA LYS A 43 -0.35 -14.65 -38.65
C LYS A 43 -0.21 -16.18 -38.66
N ASP A 44 0.99 -16.66 -38.34
CA ASP A 44 1.35 -18.07 -38.34
C ASP A 44 1.40 -18.57 -36.90
N GLY A 45 0.26 -19.03 -36.40
CA GLY A 45 0.13 -19.53 -35.03
C GLY A 45 -1.31 -19.85 -34.70
N THR A 46 -1.54 -20.83 -33.82
CA THR A 46 -2.90 -21.11 -33.34
C THR A 46 -3.37 -19.99 -32.41
N MET A 47 -4.69 -19.88 -32.25
CA MET A 47 -5.30 -18.94 -31.31
C MET A 47 -4.71 -19.07 -29.89
N GLU A 48 -4.48 -20.31 -29.42
CA GLU A 48 -3.92 -20.60 -28.10
C GLU A 48 -2.48 -20.10 -27.96
N GLN A 49 -1.67 -20.23 -29.01
CA GLN A 49 -0.28 -19.76 -29.00
C GLN A 49 -0.21 -18.24 -28.87
N VAL A 50 -1.07 -17.51 -29.61
CA VAL A 50 -1.16 -16.05 -29.52
C VAL A 50 -1.64 -15.60 -28.14
N HIS A 51 -2.67 -16.25 -27.57
CA HIS A 51 -3.12 -15.95 -26.21
C HIS A 51 -2.06 -16.22 -25.14
N GLN A 52 -1.31 -17.31 -25.26
CA GLN A 52 -0.22 -17.61 -24.33
C GLN A 52 0.91 -16.57 -24.44
N CYS A 53 1.24 -16.12 -25.65
CA CYS A 53 2.19 -15.03 -25.87
C CYS A 53 1.74 -13.74 -25.15
N MET A 54 0.48 -13.32 -25.35
CA MET A 54 -0.07 -12.13 -24.67
C MET A 54 -0.06 -12.27 -23.15
N LYS A 55 -0.39 -13.46 -22.62
CA LYS A 55 -0.34 -13.72 -21.18
C LYS A 55 1.08 -13.56 -20.63
N ASN A 56 2.09 -14.03 -21.36
CA ASN A 56 3.48 -13.88 -20.96
C ASN A 56 3.93 -12.42 -20.91
N CYS A 57 3.41 -11.56 -21.81
CA CYS A 57 3.68 -10.13 -21.78
C CYS A 57 3.17 -9.45 -20.50
N ASN A 58 2.13 -9.97 -19.85
CA ASN A 58 1.53 -9.39 -18.65
C ASN A 58 2.25 -9.78 -17.35
N ILE A 59 3.00 -10.90 -17.33
CA ILE A 59 3.72 -11.39 -16.15
C ILE A 59 4.53 -10.29 -15.43
N PRO A 60 5.30 -9.43 -16.13
CA PRO A 60 6.12 -8.44 -15.47
C PRO A 60 5.29 -7.34 -14.77
N VAL A 61 4.13 -6.98 -15.34
CA VAL A 61 3.17 -6.04 -14.74
C VAL A 61 2.50 -6.68 -13.52
N ASP A 62 2.03 -7.93 -13.63
CA ASP A 62 1.40 -8.66 -12.52
C ASP A 62 2.36 -8.80 -11.32
N ASN A 63 3.64 -9.08 -11.59
CA ASN A 63 4.69 -9.13 -10.58
C ASN A 63 4.90 -7.76 -9.90
N ALA A 64 4.99 -6.70 -10.70
CA ALA A 64 5.15 -5.34 -10.18
C ALA A 64 3.97 -4.92 -9.29
N GLN A 65 2.73 -5.21 -9.73
CA GLN A 65 1.52 -4.93 -8.97
C GLN A 65 1.50 -5.71 -7.65
N THR A 66 1.90 -6.99 -7.67
CA THR A 66 2.01 -7.83 -6.47
C THR A 66 3.02 -7.25 -5.47
N VAL A 67 4.18 -6.76 -5.94
CA VAL A 67 5.17 -6.10 -5.08
C VAL A 67 4.59 -4.87 -4.40
N VAL A 68 3.99 -3.96 -5.18
CA VAL A 68 3.39 -2.73 -4.65
C VAL A 68 2.30 -3.06 -3.61
N GLN A 69 1.39 -3.97 -3.95
CA GLN A 69 0.29 -4.37 -3.08
C GLN A 69 0.78 -4.98 -1.77
N ASN A 70 1.76 -5.89 -1.82
CA ASN A 70 2.30 -6.52 -0.61
C ASN A 70 2.96 -5.52 0.34
N GLU A 71 3.72 -4.57 -0.21
CA GLU A 71 4.41 -3.56 0.58
C GLU A 71 3.42 -2.56 1.22
N VAL A 72 2.41 -2.12 0.47
CA VAL A 72 1.35 -1.24 0.99
C VAL A 72 0.50 -1.95 2.05
N SER A 73 0.08 -3.20 1.79
CA SER A 73 -0.68 -3.98 2.77
C SER A 73 0.12 -4.20 4.05
N SER A 74 1.43 -4.46 3.95
CA SER A 74 2.29 -4.65 5.12
C SER A 74 2.29 -3.45 6.06
N ILE A 75 2.33 -2.23 5.51
CA ILE A 75 2.32 -1.01 6.32
C ILE A 75 0.92 -0.68 6.87
N GLN A 76 -0.15 -0.98 6.12
CA GLN A 76 -1.52 -0.86 6.60
C GLN A 76 -1.79 -1.80 7.79
N THR A 77 -1.39 -3.08 7.71
CA THR A 77 -1.51 -4.02 8.83
C THR A 77 -0.70 -3.59 10.06
N ARG A 78 0.42 -2.90 9.87
CA ARG A 78 1.19 -2.33 11.00
C ARG A 78 0.43 -1.18 11.68
N LEU A 79 -0.22 -0.32 10.89
CA LEU A 79 -1.06 0.76 11.42
C LEU A 79 -2.23 0.21 12.21
N GLU A 80 -2.98 -0.73 11.63
CA GLU A 80 -4.13 -1.37 12.27
C GLU A 80 -3.75 -2.01 13.60
N ARG A 81 -2.64 -2.78 13.63
CA ARG A 81 -2.14 -3.37 14.88
C ARG A 81 -1.73 -2.33 15.91
N CYS A 82 -1.11 -1.23 15.50
CA CYS A 82 -0.75 -0.15 16.41
C CYS A 82 -1.99 0.49 17.04
N ILE A 83 -3.03 0.76 16.24
CA ILE A 83 -4.30 1.33 16.73
C ILE A 83 -5.03 0.35 17.65
N MET A 84 -5.04 -0.95 17.32
CA MET A 84 -5.61 -1.97 18.20
C MET A 84 -4.90 -2.00 19.55
N GLN A 85 -3.56 -1.94 19.56
CA GLN A 85 -2.80 -1.86 20.81
C GLN A 85 -3.18 -0.62 21.64
N CYS A 86 -3.35 0.54 20.99
CA CYS A 86 -3.82 1.74 21.69
C CYS A 86 -5.20 1.56 22.34
N ASN A 87 -6.09 0.81 21.69
CA ASN A 87 -7.40 0.49 22.26
C ASN A 87 -7.27 -0.46 23.47
N ASP A 88 -6.42 -1.48 23.37
CA ASP A 88 -6.19 -2.44 24.44
C ASP A 88 -5.55 -1.75 25.67
N ASP A 89 -4.54 -0.91 25.46
CA ASP A 89 -3.88 -0.11 26.52
C ASP A 89 -4.84 0.88 27.22
N VAL A 90 -5.93 1.28 26.56
CA VAL A 90 -6.96 2.13 27.16
C VAL A 90 -7.98 1.30 27.92
N ARG A 91 -8.32 0.11 27.42
CA ARG A 91 -9.23 -0.83 28.09
C ARG A 91 -8.62 -1.38 29.38
N ASP A 92 -7.33 -1.70 29.39
CA ASP A 92 -6.63 -2.20 30.56
C ASP A 92 -6.57 -1.17 31.71
N ASP A 93 -6.53 0.11 31.35
CA ASP A 93 -6.56 1.23 32.31
C ASP A 93 -7.98 1.59 32.79
N MET A 94 -9.02 1.07 32.14
CA MET A 94 -10.39 1.52 32.36
C MET A 94 -11.00 0.92 33.62
N SER A 95 -11.58 1.77 34.46
CA SER A 95 -12.36 1.32 35.62
C SER A 95 -13.66 0.60 35.18
N PRO A 96 -14.20 -0.36 35.96
CA PRO A 96 -15.39 -1.13 35.58
C PRO A 96 -16.65 -0.30 35.31
N ASN A 97 -16.76 0.89 35.93
CA ASN A 97 -17.87 1.82 35.77
C ASN A 97 -17.32 3.26 35.67
N PRO A 98 -16.81 3.67 34.50
CA PRO A 98 -16.17 4.96 34.33
C PRO A 98 -17.20 6.09 34.25
N THR A 99 -16.90 7.20 34.90
CA THR A 99 -17.67 8.45 34.77
C THR A 99 -17.49 9.09 33.39
N SER A 100 -18.35 10.04 33.02
CA SER A 100 -18.21 10.80 31.76
C SER A 100 -16.89 11.56 31.64
N ALA A 101 -16.37 12.07 32.77
CA ALA A 101 -15.08 12.74 32.83
C ALA A 101 -13.91 11.76 32.57
N GLU A 102 -13.96 10.57 33.17
CA GLU A 102 -12.97 9.51 32.92
C GLU A 102 -13.06 9.00 31.47
N MET A 103 -14.26 8.82 30.92
CA MET A 103 -14.47 8.45 29.53
C MET A 103 -13.81 9.45 28.56
N THR A 104 -13.93 10.75 28.85
CA THR A 104 -13.28 11.80 28.05
C THR A 104 -11.75 11.67 28.10
N LYS A 105 -11.19 11.39 29.28
CA LYS A 105 -9.75 11.17 29.46
C LYS A 105 -9.27 9.92 28.71
N TYR A 106 -10.01 8.82 28.74
CA TYR A 106 -9.69 7.60 28.01
C TYR A 106 -9.73 7.82 26.49
N ASN A 107 -10.72 8.55 25.97
CA ASN A 107 -10.79 8.93 24.57
C ASN A 107 -9.58 9.78 24.15
N GLN A 108 -9.19 10.77 24.95
CA GLN A 108 -7.99 11.57 24.67
C GLN A 108 -6.71 10.74 24.69
N LYS A 109 -6.58 9.79 25.63
CA LYS A 109 -5.45 8.85 25.67
C LYS A 109 -5.39 8.01 24.40
N PHE A 110 -6.52 7.47 23.96
CA PHE A 110 -6.63 6.73 22.70
C PHE A 110 -6.22 7.59 21.49
N GLU A 111 -6.79 8.79 21.35
CA GLU A 111 -6.48 9.68 20.22
C GLU A 111 -5.00 10.08 20.17
N SER A 112 -4.40 10.36 21.33
CA SER A 112 -2.97 10.68 21.43
C SER A 112 -2.09 9.49 21.02
N CYS A 113 -2.45 8.28 21.46
CA CYS A 113 -1.75 7.05 21.06
C CYS A 113 -1.90 6.79 19.55
N ALA A 114 -3.13 6.82 19.04
CA ALA A 114 -3.43 6.61 17.63
C ALA A 114 -2.69 7.62 16.74
N SER A 115 -2.61 8.90 17.12
CA SER A 115 -1.84 9.91 16.36
C SER A 115 -0.38 9.49 16.18
N LYS A 116 0.26 8.93 17.21
CA LYS A 116 1.65 8.45 17.12
C LYS A 116 1.79 7.27 16.16
N CYS A 117 0.77 6.42 16.03
CA CYS A 117 0.74 5.36 15.02
C CYS A 117 0.78 5.93 13.60
N PHE A 118 -0.04 6.95 13.31
CA PHE A 118 -0.03 7.63 12.00
C PHE A 118 1.31 8.33 11.75
N ASP A 119 1.84 9.07 12.73
CA ASP A 119 3.13 9.76 12.59
C ASP A 119 4.27 8.75 12.31
N ASN A 120 4.25 7.58 12.96
CA ASN A 120 5.21 6.52 12.69
C ASN A 120 5.12 6.00 11.26
N VAL A 121 3.90 5.79 10.74
CA VAL A 121 3.70 5.33 9.36
C VAL A 121 4.19 6.39 8.38
N LEU A 122 3.78 7.65 8.56
CA LEU A 122 4.18 8.78 7.72
C LEU A 122 5.71 8.89 7.61
N LEU A 123 6.43 8.77 8.73
CA LEU A 123 7.90 8.78 8.76
C LEU A 123 8.55 7.62 7.98
N ASN A 124 7.82 6.51 7.78
CA ASN A 124 8.31 5.32 7.10
C ASN A 124 7.89 5.23 5.62
N ILE A 125 7.00 6.10 5.14
CA ILE A 125 6.57 6.13 3.72
C ILE A 125 7.76 6.26 2.75
N PRO A 126 8.76 7.13 2.98
CA PRO A 126 9.90 7.21 2.06
C PRO A 126 10.70 5.91 2.00
N LYS A 127 10.83 5.20 3.13
CA LYS A 127 11.51 3.89 3.17
C LYS A 127 10.71 2.83 2.42
N LEU A 128 9.38 2.87 2.54
CA LEU A 128 8.48 2.01 1.78
C LEU A 128 8.64 2.24 0.27
N ALA A 129 8.62 3.50 -0.17
CA ALA A 129 8.81 3.87 -1.57
C ALA A 129 10.14 3.31 -2.10
N ASN A 130 11.25 3.54 -1.38
CA ASN A 130 12.56 3.02 -1.76
C ASN A 130 12.58 1.49 -1.85
N LYS A 131 11.94 0.80 -0.91
CA LYS A 131 11.85 -0.66 -0.92
C LYS A 131 11.06 -1.19 -2.12
N ILE A 132 9.93 -0.55 -2.44
CA ILE A 132 9.14 -0.89 -3.63
C ILE A 132 9.97 -0.66 -4.88
N THR A 133 10.55 0.53 -5.03
CA THR A 133 11.39 0.87 -6.19
C THR A 133 12.55 -0.10 -6.37
N GLN A 134 13.23 -0.48 -5.30
CA GLN A 134 14.33 -1.45 -5.39
C GLN A 134 13.84 -2.81 -5.87
N LYS A 135 12.75 -3.32 -5.30
CA LYS A 135 12.16 -4.60 -5.74
C LYS A 135 11.67 -4.57 -7.18
N LEU A 136 11.15 -3.44 -7.63
CA LEU A 136 10.74 -3.25 -9.03
C LEU A 136 11.96 -3.23 -9.96
N LYS A 137 13.10 -2.69 -9.53
CA LYS A 137 14.35 -2.71 -10.31
C LYS A 137 14.95 -4.11 -10.36
N ASP A 138 14.96 -4.84 -9.26
CA ASP A 138 15.55 -6.20 -9.19
C ASP A 138 14.76 -7.24 -9.99
N ALA A 139 13.53 -6.91 -10.41
CA ALA A 139 12.68 -7.76 -11.23
C ALA A 139 13.00 -7.70 -12.75
N TYR A 140 13.90 -6.81 -13.17
CA TYR A 140 14.34 -6.60 -14.56
C TYR A 140 15.87 -6.48 -14.65
#